data_AF-A0A133KC00-F1
#
_entry.id   AF-A0A133KC00-F1
#
_cell.length_a   1.000
_cell.length_b   1.000
_cell.length_c   1.000
_cell.angle_alpha   90.00
_cell.angle_beta   90.00
_cell.angle_gamma   90.00
#
_symmetry.space_group_name_H-M   'P 1'
#
loop_
_entity.id
_entity.type
_entity.pdbx_description
1 polymer ?
#
loop_
_entity_poly.entity_id
_entity_poly.type
_entity_poly.pdbx_seq_one_letter_code
_entity_poly.pdbx_strand_id
1 'polypeptide(L)'
;MWLDRHLSEPWIVETAEELYGKAWEKGADETFGGIFFALSPQGEVIDTDKNYWVISEAIAASALLAAKTGKSIYSERYNQLFSYASNYLIDHQYGGWYKLLNRKNERVSGPKSSPPKTDYHPVAACYQALQAFSKP
;
A
#
# COMPACT_ATOMS: atom_id res chain seq x y z
N MET A 1 -6.04 12.65 -6.14
CA MET A 1 -4.67 12.41 -5.61
C MET A 1 -4.19 13.64 -4.82
N TRP A 2 -3.24 13.56 -3.88
CA TRP A 2 -3.01 14.67 -2.91
C TRP A 2 -2.71 16.03 -3.53
N LEU A 3 -1.72 16.12 -4.41
CA LEU A 3 -1.37 17.37 -5.12
C LEU A 3 -2.50 17.79 -6.08
N ASP A 4 -3.02 16.83 -6.84
CA ASP A 4 -4.12 17.00 -7.80
C ASP A 4 -5.40 17.60 -7.18
N ARG A 5 -5.65 17.41 -5.88
CA ARG A 5 -6.78 18.05 -5.17
C ARG A 5 -6.63 19.56 -5.03
N HIS A 6 -5.40 20.08 -5.03
CA HIS A 6 -5.09 21.49 -4.82
C HIS A 6 -4.71 22.20 -6.13
N LEU A 7 -4.11 21.45 -7.06
CA LEU A 7 -3.80 21.92 -8.41
C LEU A 7 -3.91 20.73 -9.36
N SER A 8 -4.95 20.74 -10.21
CA SER A 8 -5.22 19.64 -11.15
C SER A 8 -4.57 19.93 -12.49
N GLU A 9 -3.50 19.21 -12.80
CA GLU A 9 -2.78 19.25 -14.07
C GLU A 9 -2.65 17.83 -14.65
N PRO A 10 -2.75 17.63 -15.99
CA PRO A 10 -2.73 16.30 -16.59
C PRO A 10 -1.52 15.45 -16.18
N TRP A 11 -0.34 16.07 -16.16
CA TRP A 11 0.92 15.38 -15.84
C TRP A 11 0.93 14.75 -14.45
N ILE A 12 0.15 15.25 -13.49
CA ILE A 12 0.12 14.71 -12.12
C ILE A 12 -0.49 13.32 -12.11
N VAL A 13 -1.62 13.14 -12.81
CA VAL A 13 -2.29 11.84 -12.91
C VAL A 13 -1.45 10.87 -13.72
N GLU A 14 -0.95 11.31 -14.87
CA GLU A 14 -0.10 10.50 -15.75
C GLU A 14 1.14 9.98 -15.02
N THR A 15 1.85 10.86 -14.32
CA THR A 15 3.05 10.50 -13.56
C THR A 15 2.74 9.52 -12.43
N ALA A 16 1.62 9.71 -11.73
CA ALA A 16 1.24 8.80 -10.65
C ALA A 16 0.85 7.42 -11.14
N GLU A 17 0.12 7.33 -12.27
CA GLU A 17 -0.19 6.05 -12.90
C GLU A 17 1.10 5.34 -13.34
N GLU A 18 2.06 6.07 -13.90
CA GLU A 18 3.36 5.53 -14.32
C GLU A 18 4.16 4.99 -13.12
N LEU A 19 4.32 5.79 -12.06
CA LEU A 19 5.06 5.40 -10.86
C LEU A 19 4.40 4.19 -10.18
N TYR A 20 3.07 4.24 -10.03
CA TYR A 20 2.31 3.13 -9.45
C TYR A 20 2.45 1.86 -10.29
N GLY A 21 2.30 1.97 -11.62
CA GLY A 21 2.39 0.85 -12.55
C GLY A 21 3.74 0.15 -12.48
N LYS A 22 4.84 0.93 -12.54
CA LYS A 22 6.21 0.41 -12.43
C LYS A 22 6.48 -0.25 -11.08
N ALA A 23 5.98 0.35 -9.98
CA ALA A 23 6.13 -0.22 -8.65
C ALA A 23 5.34 -1.52 -8.50
N TRP A 24 4.13 -1.60 -9.06
CA TRP A 24 3.31 -2.81 -9.03
C TRP A 24 3.94 -3.95 -9.84
N GLU A 25 4.35 -3.66 -11.08
CA GLU A 25 4.95 -4.65 -11.99
C GLU A 25 6.17 -5.35 -11.38
N LYS A 26 7.03 -4.58 -10.69
CA LYS A 26 8.28 -5.11 -10.11
C LYS A 26 8.17 -5.55 -8.67
N GLY A 27 7.26 -4.94 -7.90
CA GLY A 27 7.20 -5.06 -6.46
C GLY A 27 6.11 -6.00 -5.94
N ALA A 28 5.07 -6.29 -6.72
CA ALA A 28 4.00 -7.18 -6.29
C ALA A 28 4.49 -8.64 -6.20
N ASP A 29 4.23 -9.29 -5.06
CA ASP A 29 4.54 -10.71 -4.90
C ASP A 29 3.35 -11.55 -5.36
N GLU A 30 3.37 -12.04 -6.60
CA GLU A 30 2.29 -12.87 -7.15
C GLU A 30 2.17 -14.24 -6.45
N THR A 31 3.20 -14.68 -5.73
CA THR A 31 3.21 -15.99 -5.07
C THR A 31 2.55 -15.94 -3.69
N PHE A 32 2.93 -14.96 -2.87
CA PHE A 32 2.46 -14.86 -1.47
C PHE A 32 1.57 -13.63 -1.20
N GLY A 33 1.33 -12.79 -2.20
CA GLY A 33 0.61 -11.52 -2.05
C GLY A 33 1.42 -10.43 -1.36
N GLY A 34 0.90 -9.21 -1.37
CA GLY A 34 1.58 -8.03 -0.83
C GLY A 34 2.65 -7.47 -1.77
N ILE A 35 3.44 -6.55 -1.25
CA ILE A 35 4.48 -5.81 -1.98
C ILE A 35 5.82 -6.04 -1.26
N PHE A 36 6.86 -6.35 -2.03
CA PHE A 36 8.24 -6.46 -1.52
C PHE A 36 8.75 -5.14 -0.96
N PHE A 37 9.68 -5.21 -0.02
CA PHE A 37 10.13 -4.03 0.69
C PHE A 37 11.05 -3.13 -0.14
N ALA A 38 11.97 -3.70 -0.92
CA ALA A 38 12.94 -2.91 -1.66
C ALA A 38 13.36 -3.53 -3.00
N LEU A 39 13.61 -2.65 -3.97
CA LEU A 39 14.16 -2.95 -5.27
C LEU A 39 15.51 -2.24 -5.46
N SER A 40 16.41 -2.83 -6.23
CA SER A 40 17.63 -2.18 -6.73
C SER A 40 17.28 -1.10 -7.77
N PRO A 41 18.22 -0.20 -8.12
CA PRO A 41 18.03 0.74 -9.23
C PRO A 41 17.73 0.06 -10.58
N GLN A 42 18.21 -1.18 -10.76
CA GLN A 42 17.94 -2.02 -11.94
C GLN A 42 16.54 -2.66 -11.88
N GLY A 43 15.88 -2.62 -10.73
CA GLY A 43 14.54 -3.16 -10.50
C GLY A 43 14.52 -4.60 -10.01
N GLU A 44 15.64 -5.12 -9.53
CA GLU A 44 15.71 -6.45 -8.92
C GLU A 44 15.22 -6.39 -7.47
N VAL A 45 14.47 -7.38 -7.03
CA VAL A 45 14.03 -7.46 -5.63
C VAL A 45 15.24 -7.78 -4.74
N ILE A 46 15.56 -6.87 -3.82
CA ILE A 46 16.70 -7.01 -2.89
C ILE A 46 16.24 -7.22 -1.45
N ASP A 47 14.99 -6.91 -1.12
CA ASP A 47 14.37 -7.22 0.15
C ASP A 47 12.93 -7.69 -0.07
N THR A 48 12.67 -8.95 0.26
CA THR A 48 11.39 -9.61 0.02
C THR A 48 10.40 -9.49 1.20
N ASP A 49 10.81 -8.86 2.29
CA ASP A 49 9.94 -8.71 3.46
C ASP A 49 8.73 -7.82 3.12
N LYS A 50 7.67 -7.97 3.92
CA LYS A 50 6.39 -7.30 3.72
C LYS A 50 6.18 -6.32 4.86
N ASN A 51 6.43 -5.05 4.58
CA ASN A 51 6.42 -3.99 5.59
C ASN A 51 5.07 -3.29 5.64
N TYR A 52 4.55 -3.07 6.85
CA TYR A 52 3.21 -2.51 7.08
C TYR A 52 2.98 -1.17 6.37
N TRP A 53 4.00 -0.30 6.34
CA TRP A 53 3.84 1.03 5.74
C TRP A 53 3.81 0.96 4.21
N VAL A 54 4.59 0.06 3.60
CA VAL A 54 4.57 -0.13 2.13
C VAL A 54 3.19 -0.57 1.68
N ILE A 55 2.59 -1.53 2.38
CA ILE A 55 1.23 -1.98 2.10
C ILE A 55 0.21 -0.86 2.34
N SER A 56 0.36 -0.09 3.43
CA SER A 56 -0.53 1.04 3.75
C SER A 56 -0.52 2.11 2.65
N GLU A 57 0.67 2.53 2.20
CA GLU A 57 0.79 3.55 1.14
C GLU A 57 0.28 3.03 -0.20
N ALA A 58 0.51 1.75 -0.51
CA ALA A 58 -0.05 1.13 -1.72
C ALA A 58 -1.59 1.10 -1.70
N ILE A 59 -2.21 0.82 -0.53
CA ILE A 59 -3.67 0.90 -0.34
C ILE A 59 -4.17 2.33 -0.62
N ALA A 60 -3.53 3.34 -0.04
CA ALA A 60 -3.91 4.74 -0.26
C ALA A 60 -3.78 5.15 -1.74
N ALA A 61 -2.66 4.79 -2.38
CA ALA A 61 -2.42 5.09 -3.79
C ALA A 61 -3.48 4.42 -4.68
N SER A 62 -3.79 3.14 -4.45
CA SER A 62 -4.85 2.42 -5.15
C SER A 62 -6.21 3.11 -5.01
N ALA A 63 -6.60 3.49 -3.79
CA ALA A 63 -7.88 4.16 -3.57
C ALA A 63 -7.95 5.52 -4.28
N LEU A 64 -6.89 6.32 -4.17
CA LEU A 64 -6.82 7.64 -4.79
C LEU A 64 -6.81 7.58 -6.33
N LEU A 65 -6.12 6.59 -6.92
CA LEU A 65 -6.10 6.38 -8.36
C LEU A 65 -7.43 5.81 -8.86
N ALA A 66 -8.05 4.89 -8.12
CA ALA A 66 -9.38 4.36 -8.45
C ALA A 66 -10.41 5.50 -8.52
N ALA A 67 -10.49 6.33 -7.49
CA ALA A 67 -11.44 7.45 -7.45
C ALA A 67 -11.15 8.52 -8.51
N LYS A 68 -9.86 8.79 -8.82
CA LYS A 68 -9.50 9.83 -9.80
C LYS A 68 -9.70 9.40 -11.25
N THR A 69 -9.41 8.14 -11.57
CA THR A 69 -9.35 7.65 -12.96
C THR A 69 -10.57 6.83 -13.37
N GLY A 70 -11.31 6.27 -12.41
CA GLY A 70 -12.40 5.32 -12.67
C GLY A 70 -11.94 3.97 -13.24
N LYS A 71 -10.63 3.71 -13.38
CA LYS A 71 -10.10 2.45 -13.93
C LYS A 71 -10.22 1.32 -12.88
N SER A 72 -10.89 0.23 -13.24
CA SER A 72 -11.20 -0.88 -12.32
C SER A 72 -9.95 -1.54 -11.72
N ILE A 73 -8.84 -1.57 -12.46
CA ILE A 73 -7.58 -2.15 -12.00
C ILE A 73 -7.13 -1.58 -10.64
N TYR A 74 -7.37 -0.29 -10.38
CA TYR A 74 -6.97 0.31 -9.11
C TYR A 74 -7.90 -0.06 -7.94
N SER A 75 -9.21 -0.22 -8.18
CA SER A 75 -10.13 -0.69 -7.15
C SER A 75 -9.93 -2.18 -6.85
N GLU A 76 -9.62 -2.98 -7.88
CA GLU A 76 -9.21 -4.39 -7.73
C GLU A 76 -7.95 -4.50 -6.87
N ARG A 77 -6.92 -3.70 -7.18
CA ARG A 77 -5.67 -3.66 -6.40
C ARG A 77 -5.88 -3.14 -4.98
N TYR A 78 -6.75 -2.14 -4.79
CA TYR A 78 -7.15 -1.68 -3.45
C TYR A 78 -7.73 -2.85 -2.62
N ASN A 79 -8.71 -3.57 -3.19
CA ASN A 79 -9.34 -4.71 -2.53
C ASN A 79 -8.33 -5.83 -2.23
N GLN A 80 -7.43 -6.13 -3.18
CA GLN A 80 -6.37 -7.12 -3.01
C GLN A 80 -5.44 -6.76 -1.84
N LEU A 81 -4.95 -5.52 -1.79
CA LEU A 81 -4.02 -5.06 -0.75
C LEU A 81 -4.69 -4.95 0.62
N PHE A 82 -5.93 -4.47 0.68
CA PHE A 82 -6.65 -4.37 1.95
C PHE A 82 -6.98 -5.76 2.51
N SER A 83 -7.37 -6.70 1.65
CA SER A 83 -7.59 -8.09 2.03
C SER A 83 -6.28 -8.74 2.53
N TYR A 84 -5.17 -8.51 1.84
CA TYR A 84 -3.85 -8.95 2.28
C TYR A 84 -3.49 -8.40 3.68
N ALA A 85 -3.66 -7.10 3.87
CA ALA A 85 -3.40 -6.47 5.16
C ALA A 85 -4.27 -7.06 6.27
N SER A 86 -5.57 -7.22 6.03
CA SER A 86 -6.51 -7.84 6.96
C SER A 86 -6.07 -9.26 7.35
N ASN A 87 -5.65 -10.06 6.39
CA ASN A 87 -5.30 -11.46 6.64
C ASN A 87 -3.97 -11.64 7.38
N TYR A 88 -2.98 -10.76 7.14
CA TYR A 88 -1.61 -11.02 7.58
C TYR A 88 -0.98 -9.92 8.46
N LEU A 89 -1.37 -8.66 8.28
CA LEU A 89 -0.78 -7.54 9.02
C LEU A 89 -1.63 -7.10 10.20
N ILE A 90 -2.96 -7.14 10.10
CA ILE A 90 -3.84 -6.69 11.18
C ILE A 90 -3.85 -7.72 12.31
N ASP A 91 -3.51 -7.28 13.52
CA ASP A 91 -3.68 -8.07 14.72
C ASP A 91 -5.14 -7.98 15.18
N HIS A 92 -5.93 -9.01 14.86
CA HIS A 92 -7.35 -9.07 15.24
C HIS A 92 -7.59 -9.34 16.73
N GLN A 93 -6.56 -9.71 17.50
CA GLN A 93 -6.69 -9.94 18.94
C GLN A 93 -6.49 -8.65 19.74
N TYR A 94 -5.48 -7.86 19.39
CA TYR A 94 -5.07 -6.68 20.16
C TYR A 94 -5.12 -5.36 19.38
N GLY A 95 -5.50 -5.39 18.10
CA GLY A 95 -5.50 -4.23 17.22
C GLY A 95 -4.10 -3.79 16.77
N GLY A 96 -4.08 -2.82 15.86
CA GLY A 96 -2.86 -2.34 15.21
C GLY A 96 -2.31 -3.31 14.16
N TRP A 97 -1.26 -2.90 13.46
CA TRP A 97 -0.64 -3.70 12.41
C TRP A 97 0.70 -4.26 12.88
N TYR A 98 1.04 -5.49 12.52
CA TYR A 98 2.41 -6.01 12.67
C TYR A 98 3.36 -5.22 11.77
N LYS A 99 4.55 -4.90 12.29
CA LYS A 99 5.54 -4.07 11.57
C LYS A 99 6.03 -4.74 10.29
N LEU A 100 6.33 -6.04 10.35
CA LEU A 100 7.10 -6.74 9.33
C LEU A 100 6.72 -8.22 9.30
N LEU A 101 6.50 -8.73 8.09
CA LEU A 101 6.41 -10.15 7.81
C LEU A 101 7.55 -10.53 6.88
N ASN A 102 7.98 -11.80 6.94
CA ASN A 102 8.84 -12.33 5.88
C ASN A 102 8.04 -12.51 4.58
N ARG A 103 8.72 -12.92 3.51
CA ARG A 103 8.07 -13.15 2.20
C ARG A 103 6.82 -14.05 2.26
N LYS A 104 6.85 -15.08 3.11
CA LYS A 104 5.78 -16.09 3.27
C LYS A 104 4.66 -15.63 4.21
N ASN A 105 4.63 -14.35 4.58
CA ASN A 105 3.66 -13.73 5.48
C ASN A 105 3.76 -14.23 6.94
N GLU A 106 4.90 -14.78 7.34
CA GLU A 106 5.15 -15.13 8.73
C GLU A 106 5.66 -13.89 9.48
N ARG A 107 5.11 -13.65 10.67
CA ARG A 107 5.49 -12.51 11.50
C ARG A 107 6.96 -12.60 11.90
N VAL A 108 7.71 -11.53 11.63
CA VAL A 108 9.06 -11.37 12.18
C VAL A 108 8.95 -11.07 13.69
N SER A 109 9.70 -11.82 14.49
CA SER A 109 9.66 -11.69 15.95
C SER A 109 10.05 -10.29 16.43
N GLY A 110 9.52 -9.88 17.58
CA GLY A 110 9.76 -8.57 18.17
C GLY A 110 8.47 -7.81 18.53
N PRO A 111 8.61 -6.63 19.16
CA PRO A 111 7.47 -5.80 19.51
C PRO A 111 6.71 -5.35 18.25
N LYS A 112 5.38 -5.31 18.35
CA LYS A 112 4.50 -4.86 17.26
C LYS A 112 4.84 -3.44 16.79
N SER A 113 5.25 -2.58 17.72
CA SER A 113 5.56 -1.17 17.50
C SER A 113 6.82 -0.75 18.27
N SER A 114 7.99 -0.92 17.65
CA SER A 114 9.19 -0.19 18.08
C SER A 114 9.17 1.22 17.50
N PRO A 115 9.80 2.22 18.15
CA PRO A 115 10.05 3.52 17.53
C PRO A 115 10.64 3.33 16.11
N PRO A 116 10.13 4.05 15.09
CA PRO A 116 9.16 5.15 15.14
C PRO A 116 7.68 4.75 14.88
N LYS A 117 7.32 3.46 14.92
CA LYS A 117 5.98 3.00 14.51
C LYS A 117 4.90 3.38 15.52
N THR A 118 3.91 4.14 15.07
CA THR A 118 2.70 4.53 15.82
C THR A 118 1.41 4.24 15.05
N ASP A 119 1.47 3.35 14.04
CA ASP A 119 0.35 3.03 13.14
C ASP A 119 -0.22 4.25 12.38
N TYR A 120 0.56 5.35 12.27
CA TYR A 120 0.13 6.52 11.51
C TYR A 120 -0.10 6.20 10.03
N HIS A 121 0.71 5.34 9.42
CA HIS A 121 0.57 4.93 8.02
C HIS A 121 -0.77 4.23 7.73
N PRO A 122 -1.15 3.13 8.41
CA PRO A 122 -2.43 2.48 8.14
C PRO A 122 -3.63 3.38 8.48
N VAL A 123 -3.54 4.20 9.53
CA VAL A 123 -4.60 5.18 9.84
C VAL A 123 -4.73 6.23 8.73
N ALA A 124 -3.62 6.80 8.26
CA ALA A 124 -3.62 7.76 7.16
C ALA A 124 -4.14 7.11 5.87
N ALA A 125 -3.77 5.87 5.58
CA ALA A 125 -4.24 5.15 4.41
C ALA A 125 -5.76 4.95 4.41
N CYS A 126 -6.31 4.48 5.54
CA CYS A 126 -7.76 4.35 5.73
C CYS A 126 -8.46 5.71 5.59
N TYR A 127 -7.92 6.78 6.19
CA TYR A 127 -8.46 8.12 6.05
C TYR A 127 -8.48 8.59 4.60
N GLN A 128 -7.41 8.35 3.82
CA GLN A 128 -7.38 8.70 2.41
C GLN A 128 -8.37 7.89 1.58
N ALA A 129 -8.50 6.58 1.84
CA ALA A 129 -9.47 5.74 1.15
C ALA A 129 -10.92 6.20 1.43
N LEU A 130 -11.25 6.49 2.70
CA LEU A 130 -12.55 7.05 3.07
C LEU A 130 -12.81 8.35 2.30
N GLN A 131 -11.86 9.28 2.29
CA GLN A 131 -12.00 10.55 1.56
C GLN A 131 -12.11 10.37 0.04
N ALA A 132 -11.45 9.35 -0.53
CA ALA A 132 -11.48 9.06 -1.96
C ALA A 132 -12.85 8.51 -2.39
N PHE A 133 -13.43 7.62 -1.59
CA PHE A 133 -14.68 6.92 -1.93
C PHE A 133 -15.95 7.58 -1.36
N SER A 134 -15.84 8.52 -0.42
CA SER A 134 -17.01 9.24 0.12
C SER A 134 -17.51 10.37 -0.78
N LYS A 135 -16.75 10.75 -1.80
CA LYS A 135 -17.18 11.77 -2.75
C LYS A 135 -18.07 11.10 -3.82
N PRO A 136 -19.30 11.61 -4.05
CA PRO A 136 -20.16 11.11 -5.12
C PRO A 136 -19.55 11.34 -6.51
#